data_AF-A0A3D0NS32-F1
#
_entry.id   AF-A0A3D0NS32-F1
#
_cell.length_a   1.000
_cell.length_b   1.000
_cell.length_c   1.000
_cell.angle_alpha   90.00
_cell.angle_beta   90.00
_cell.angle_gamma   90.00
#
_symmetry.space_group_name_H-M   'P 1'
#
loop_
_entity.id
_entity.type
_entity.pdbx_description
1 polymer ?
#
loop_
_entity_poly.entity_id
_entity_poly.type
_entity_poly.pdbx_seq_one_letter_code
_entity_poly.pdbx_strand_id
1 'polypeptide(L)'
;MQKNIRNIRDYGAFGDGITDDTSAIREAVKSGEAIFFPPGTYILTKEIHVEGVDIHWYGAGDLSVIKLMPADTSHPKRYQGKTVFKTSMLFIEDGGELEFHNIKFDANKDAFKNDILQNGSTRFDHTVCIEIYGSKRLVLDGVTIANALIEGVYIYRTQNILVTKSKFIGNGYRIKDLSPEDLIGEDARGKRGTDASGMHIGGRYQSPPSIIISDSEFHCNGFNGLLLNGVYGAVVSNITCHENGYDGVALWGGSSHCIFSNVFCSG
;
A
#
# COMPACT_ATOMS: atom_id res chain seq x y z
N MET A 1 -4.29 -7.39 27.37
CA MET A 1 -4.58 -6.06 27.93
C MET A 1 -5.50 -5.32 26.97
N GLN A 2 -6.50 -4.60 27.46
CA GLN A 2 -7.35 -3.77 26.62
C GLN A 2 -6.52 -2.56 26.16
N LYS A 3 -6.27 -2.43 24.85
CA LYS A 3 -5.55 -1.26 24.32
C LYS A 3 -6.43 -0.03 24.54
N ASN A 4 -5.90 1.03 25.16
CA ASN A 4 -6.58 2.32 25.23
C ASN A 4 -6.57 2.90 23.81
N ILE A 5 -7.77 3.09 23.24
CA ILE A 5 -7.92 3.62 21.88
C ILE A 5 -8.11 5.14 21.97
N ARG A 6 -7.22 5.92 21.36
CA ARG A 6 -7.27 7.38 21.24
C ARG A 6 -7.89 7.79 19.91
N ASN A 7 -8.56 8.93 19.89
CA ASN A 7 -9.07 9.49 18.65
C ASN A 7 -7.93 10.23 17.93
N ILE A 8 -7.77 10.05 16.61
CA ILE A 8 -6.77 10.79 15.83
C ILE A 8 -6.95 12.32 15.95
N ARG A 9 -8.19 12.79 16.18
CA ARG A 9 -8.49 14.20 16.41
C ARG A 9 -7.86 14.77 17.68
N ASP A 10 -7.54 13.92 18.66
CA ASP A 10 -6.82 14.34 19.88
C ASP A 10 -5.37 14.76 19.57
N TYR A 11 -4.81 14.30 18.44
CA TYR A 11 -3.49 14.69 17.94
C TYR A 11 -3.56 15.88 16.95
N GLY A 12 -4.76 16.44 16.74
CA GLY A 12 -4.98 17.62 15.90
C GLY A 12 -5.36 17.33 14.46
N ALA A 13 -5.75 16.09 14.11
CA ALA A 13 -6.25 15.80 12.78
C ALA A 13 -7.69 16.30 12.59
N PHE A 14 -8.00 16.82 11.41
CA PHE A 14 -9.32 17.33 11.05
C PHE A 14 -10.15 16.27 10.33
N GLY A 15 -9.58 15.59 9.34
CA GLY A 15 -10.30 14.62 8.51
C GLY A 15 -11.36 15.25 7.61
N ASP A 16 -11.16 16.51 7.20
CA ASP A 16 -12.08 17.31 6.38
C ASP A 16 -11.83 17.20 4.87
N GLY A 17 -10.81 16.45 4.45
CA GLY A 17 -10.40 16.28 3.06
C GLY A 17 -9.62 17.45 2.47
N ILE A 18 -9.26 18.45 3.28
CA ILE A 18 -8.59 19.69 2.84
C ILE A 18 -7.34 19.95 3.70
N THR A 19 -7.47 19.85 5.01
CA THR A 19 -6.40 20.13 5.97
C THR A 19 -5.34 19.03 5.93
N ASP A 20 -4.07 19.42 5.87
CA ASP A 20 -2.94 18.49 5.94
C ASP A 20 -2.80 17.91 7.36
N ASP A 21 -3.22 16.66 7.52
CA ASP A 21 -3.23 15.91 8.78
C ASP A 21 -1.92 15.15 9.02
N THR A 22 -0.89 15.36 8.18
CA THR A 22 0.40 14.65 8.27
C THR A 22 1.04 14.76 9.65
N SER A 23 1.05 15.95 10.26
CA SER A 23 1.68 16.15 11.58
C SER A 23 0.94 15.38 12.68
N ALA A 24 -0.40 15.46 12.70
CA ALA A 24 -1.23 14.76 13.67
C ALA A 24 -1.05 13.24 13.58
N ILE A 25 -0.99 12.68 12.36
CA ILE A 25 -0.75 11.25 12.14
C ILE A 25 0.65 10.85 12.61
N ARG A 26 1.69 11.66 12.37
CA ARG A 26 3.04 11.37 12.88
C ARG A 26 3.11 11.36 14.40
N GLU A 27 2.48 12.32 15.06
CA GLU A 27 2.44 12.36 16.53
C GLU A 27 1.65 11.18 17.10
N ALA A 28 0.57 10.77 16.44
CA ALA A 28 -0.18 9.57 16.81
C ALA A 28 0.68 8.30 16.71
N VAL A 29 1.48 8.11 15.65
CA VAL A 29 2.39 6.95 15.56
C VAL A 29 3.44 6.97 16.66
N LYS A 30 4.05 8.13 16.94
CA LYS A 30 5.07 8.27 18.01
C LYS A 30 4.53 7.93 19.40
N SER A 31 3.24 8.07 19.64
CA SER A 31 2.63 7.73 20.92
C SER A 31 2.65 6.23 21.21
N GLY A 32 2.69 5.37 20.18
CA GLY A 32 2.53 3.93 20.30
C GLY A 32 1.13 3.48 20.76
N GLU A 33 0.16 4.40 20.87
CA GLU A 33 -1.21 4.09 21.28
C GLU A 33 -2.02 3.48 20.13
N ALA A 34 -3.13 2.82 20.48
CA ALA A 34 -4.11 2.43 19.47
C ALA A 34 -4.89 3.67 19.03
N ILE A 35 -5.04 3.87 17.72
CA ILE A 35 -5.62 5.07 17.15
C ILE A 35 -6.90 4.73 16.39
N PHE A 36 -7.98 5.41 16.72
CA PHE A 36 -9.23 5.40 15.97
C PHE A 36 -9.32 6.62 15.05
N PHE A 37 -9.64 6.35 13.79
CA PHE A 37 -9.95 7.32 12.75
C PHE A 37 -11.47 7.32 12.54
N PRO A 38 -12.22 8.31 13.08
CA PRO A 38 -13.63 8.51 12.74
C PRO A 38 -13.84 8.65 11.21
N PRO A 39 -15.09 8.55 10.73
CA PRO A 39 -15.42 8.95 9.36
C PRO A 39 -14.85 10.34 9.03
N GLY A 40 -14.15 10.42 7.89
CA GLY A 40 -13.41 11.59 7.45
C GLY A 40 -12.36 11.24 6.39
N THR A 41 -11.87 12.26 5.69
CA THR A 41 -10.75 12.15 4.76
C THR A 41 -9.56 12.90 5.33
N TYR A 42 -8.52 12.16 5.72
CA TYR A 42 -7.32 12.66 6.36
C TYR A 42 -6.22 12.81 5.32
N ILE A 43 -5.82 14.06 5.05
CA ILE A 43 -4.85 14.34 3.99
C ILE A 43 -3.43 14.12 4.49
N LEU A 44 -2.66 13.34 3.73
CA LEU A 44 -1.21 13.27 3.84
C LEU A 44 -0.60 14.03 2.67
N THR A 45 0.29 14.97 2.94
CA THR A 45 1.13 15.62 1.90
C THR A 45 2.55 15.08 1.88
N LYS A 46 2.94 14.29 2.90
CA LYS A 46 4.29 13.73 3.05
C LYS A 46 4.21 12.30 3.58
N GLU A 47 5.20 11.50 3.20
CA GLU A 47 5.43 10.15 3.72
C GLU A 47 5.48 10.12 5.25
N ILE A 48 4.80 9.14 5.83
CA ILE A 48 4.97 8.74 7.23
C ILE A 48 6.06 7.67 7.25
N HIS A 49 7.31 8.08 7.50
CA HIS A 49 8.44 7.17 7.64
C HIS A 49 8.71 6.93 9.13
N VAL A 50 8.67 5.67 9.53
CA VAL A 50 8.89 5.22 10.92
C VAL A 50 9.73 3.96 10.98
N GLU A 51 10.46 3.79 12.08
CA GLU A 51 11.31 2.64 12.34
C GLU A 51 11.05 2.12 13.77
N GLY A 52 10.96 0.80 13.95
CA GLY A 52 10.88 0.20 15.28
C GLY A 52 9.60 0.49 16.06
N VAL A 53 8.48 0.74 15.38
CA VAL A 53 7.19 1.11 16.00
C VAL A 53 6.17 -0.02 15.96
N ASP A 54 5.22 0.03 16.90
CA ASP A 54 3.93 -0.66 16.81
C ASP A 54 2.89 0.32 16.23
N ILE A 55 1.99 -0.17 15.39
CA ILE A 55 0.89 0.61 14.81
C ILE A 55 -0.40 -0.18 15.00
N HIS A 56 -1.41 0.44 15.61
CA HIS A 56 -2.73 -0.16 15.78
C HIS A 56 -3.81 0.83 15.39
N TRP A 57 -4.23 0.78 14.13
CA TRP A 57 -5.17 1.74 13.56
C TRP A 57 -6.52 1.11 13.27
N TYR A 58 -7.57 1.81 13.65
CA TYR A 58 -8.96 1.38 13.50
C TYR A 58 -9.76 2.47 12.82
N GLY A 59 -10.60 2.13 11.84
CA GLY A 59 -11.51 3.05 11.19
C GLY A 59 -12.95 2.56 11.11
N ALA A 60 -13.74 3.23 10.27
CA ALA A 60 -15.14 2.95 9.97
C ALA A 60 -15.34 2.44 8.54
N GLY A 61 -14.42 1.61 8.06
CA GLY A 61 -14.36 1.09 6.69
C GLY A 61 -13.93 2.17 5.69
N ASP A 62 -14.54 2.16 4.51
CA ASP A 62 -14.29 3.15 3.45
C ASP A 62 -14.69 4.59 3.81
N LEU A 63 -15.32 4.80 4.98
CA LEU A 63 -15.63 6.13 5.50
C LEU A 63 -14.43 6.80 6.19
N SER A 64 -13.44 6.02 6.63
CA SER A 64 -12.20 6.53 7.22
C SER A 64 -11.09 6.43 6.17
N VAL A 65 -10.79 7.54 5.51
CA VAL A 65 -9.89 7.58 4.35
C VAL A 65 -8.64 8.34 4.72
N ILE A 66 -7.48 7.70 4.69
CA ILE A 66 -6.20 8.39 4.64
C ILE A 66 -5.86 8.56 3.16
N LYS A 67 -5.69 9.80 2.70
CA LYS A 67 -5.49 10.12 1.28
C LYS A 67 -4.21 10.89 1.06
N LEU A 68 -3.37 10.41 0.16
CA LEU A 68 -2.19 11.15 -0.29
C LEU A 68 -2.61 12.30 -1.21
N MET A 69 -2.04 13.47 -1.01
CA MET A 69 -2.18 14.62 -1.89
C MET A 69 -0.80 15.14 -2.26
N PRO A 70 -0.62 15.73 -3.45
CA PRO A 70 0.59 16.46 -3.77
C PRO A 70 0.88 17.48 -2.67
N ALA A 71 2.13 17.49 -2.19
CA ALA A 71 2.58 18.57 -1.31
C ALA A 71 2.41 19.91 -2.02
N ASP A 72 2.13 20.97 -1.25
CA ASP A 72 2.27 22.33 -1.75
C ASP A 72 3.65 22.47 -2.41
N THR A 73 3.64 22.72 -3.72
CA THR A 73 4.81 22.69 -4.62
C THR A 73 5.82 23.80 -4.35
N SER A 74 5.60 24.62 -3.32
CA SER A 74 6.57 25.61 -2.86
C SER A 74 7.94 25.02 -2.50
N HIS A 75 8.06 23.69 -2.27
CA HIS A 75 9.32 23.04 -1.85
C HIS A 75 9.56 21.65 -2.48
N PRO A 76 9.99 21.56 -3.74
CA PRO A 76 10.28 20.26 -4.38
C PRO A 76 11.49 19.57 -3.74
N LYS A 77 11.36 18.27 -3.41
CA LYS A 77 12.50 17.42 -3.06
C LYS A 77 13.34 17.15 -4.32
N ARG A 78 14.67 17.29 -4.22
CA ARG A 78 15.61 16.98 -5.30
C ARG A 78 16.49 15.78 -4.93
N TYR A 79 16.60 14.80 -5.83
CA TYR A 79 17.55 13.69 -5.74
C TYR A 79 18.39 13.66 -7.02
N GLN A 80 19.73 13.70 -6.88
CA GLN A 80 20.67 13.78 -8.00
C GLN A 80 20.34 14.88 -9.04
N GLY A 81 19.81 16.02 -8.58
CA GLY A 81 19.45 17.15 -9.44
C GLY A 81 18.10 17.03 -10.15
N LYS A 82 17.38 15.91 -10.00
CA LYS A 82 16.00 15.74 -10.47
C LYS A 82 15.01 15.96 -9.33
N THR A 83 13.89 16.60 -9.62
CA THR A 83 12.76 16.60 -8.68
C THR A 83 12.28 15.17 -8.52
N VAL A 84 12.22 14.67 -7.27
CA VAL A 84 11.80 13.30 -6.97
C VAL A 84 10.60 13.32 -6.05
N PHE A 85 9.59 12.55 -6.44
CA PHE A 85 8.31 12.43 -5.74
C PHE A 85 8.17 11.09 -5.01
N LYS A 86 9.26 10.51 -4.49
CA LYS A 86 9.16 9.32 -3.62
C LYS A 86 8.32 9.68 -2.40
N THR A 87 7.10 9.16 -2.39
CA THR A 87 6.12 9.36 -1.33
C THR A 87 5.37 8.05 -1.18
N SER A 88 5.98 7.06 -0.53
CA SER A 88 5.15 6.01 0.04
C SER A 88 4.23 6.71 1.06
N MET A 89 2.96 6.31 1.20
CA MET A 89 2.12 6.97 2.22
C MET A 89 2.65 6.61 3.61
N LEU A 90 2.96 5.33 3.79
CA LEU A 90 3.51 4.77 5.00
C LEU A 90 4.72 3.89 4.65
N PHE A 91 5.88 4.24 5.21
CA PHE A 91 7.12 3.50 5.07
C PHE A 91 7.59 3.05 6.45
N ILE A 92 7.67 1.74 6.66
CA ILE A 92 7.94 1.14 7.97
C ILE A 92 9.19 0.26 7.87
N GLU A 93 10.18 0.52 8.73
CA GLU A 93 11.35 -0.32 8.92
C GLU A 93 11.30 -0.99 10.28
N ASP A 94 11.63 -2.30 10.32
CA ASP A 94 11.77 -3.08 11.55
C ASP A 94 10.58 -2.92 12.52
N GLY A 95 9.36 -2.93 11.99
CA GLY A 95 8.13 -2.75 12.76
C GLY A 95 7.91 -3.85 13.81
N GLY A 96 7.27 -3.52 14.92
CA GLY A 96 6.80 -4.52 15.87
C GLY A 96 5.52 -5.19 15.38
N GLU A 97 4.40 -4.87 16.02
CA GLU A 97 3.06 -5.27 15.62
C GLU A 97 2.38 -4.17 14.80
N LEU A 98 2.02 -4.49 13.56
CA LEU A 98 1.35 -3.58 12.64
C LEU A 98 -0.07 -4.10 12.39
N GLU A 99 -1.08 -3.35 12.82
CA GLU A 99 -2.48 -3.73 12.74
C GLU A 99 -3.29 -2.57 12.14
N PHE A 100 -3.96 -2.84 11.02
CA PHE A 100 -4.84 -1.89 10.34
C PHE A 100 -6.21 -2.54 10.16
N HIS A 101 -7.24 -1.89 10.69
CA HIS A 101 -8.60 -2.42 10.73
C HIS A 101 -9.60 -1.42 10.16
N ASN A 102 -10.41 -1.85 9.19
CA ASN A 102 -11.55 -1.08 8.68
C ASN A 102 -11.17 0.36 8.30
N ILE A 103 -10.10 0.54 7.52
CA ILE A 103 -9.62 1.86 7.11
C ILE A 103 -9.17 1.82 5.65
N LYS A 104 -9.40 2.91 4.93
CA LYS A 104 -8.99 3.06 3.54
C LYS A 104 -7.72 3.89 3.42
N PHE A 105 -6.78 3.41 2.63
CA PHE A 105 -5.59 4.12 2.17
C PHE A 105 -5.75 4.40 0.68
N ASP A 106 -5.78 5.68 0.30
CA ASP A 106 -5.87 6.14 -1.08
C ASP A 106 -4.61 6.92 -1.46
N ALA A 107 -3.71 6.29 -2.20
CA ALA A 107 -2.47 6.92 -2.65
C ALA A 107 -2.65 7.89 -3.82
N ASN A 108 -3.87 8.03 -4.35
CA ASN A 108 -4.25 9.12 -5.24
C ASN A 108 -3.34 9.30 -6.47
N LYS A 109 -2.87 8.21 -7.10
CA LYS A 109 -1.93 8.22 -8.24
C LYS A 109 -2.27 9.22 -9.35
N ASP A 110 -3.56 9.46 -9.61
CA ASP A 110 -4.01 10.31 -10.73
C ASP A 110 -3.66 11.78 -10.50
N ALA A 111 -3.60 12.24 -9.24
CA ALA A 111 -3.15 13.58 -8.90
C ALA A 111 -1.67 13.83 -9.27
N PHE A 112 -0.91 12.75 -9.49
CA PHE A 112 0.51 12.79 -9.84
C PHE A 112 0.76 12.52 -11.34
N LYS A 113 -0.28 12.22 -12.14
CA LYS A 113 -0.15 11.78 -13.54
C LYS A 113 0.65 12.77 -14.41
N ASN A 114 0.39 14.08 -14.28
CA ASN A 114 1.05 15.11 -15.11
C ASN A 114 2.54 15.29 -14.77
N ASP A 115 2.90 15.21 -13.49
CA ASP A 115 4.30 15.32 -13.06
C ASP A 115 5.15 14.16 -13.59
N ILE A 116 4.55 12.97 -13.63
CA ILE A 116 5.15 11.72 -14.15
C ILE A 116 5.38 11.79 -15.66
N LEU A 117 4.41 12.32 -16.42
CA LEU A 117 4.47 12.44 -17.88
C LEU A 117 5.46 13.51 -18.34
N GLN A 118 5.60 14.63 -17.63
CA GLN A 118 6.43 15.76 -18.04
C GLN A 118 7.92 15.61 -17.67
N ASN A 119 8.23 15.03 -16.52
CA ASN A 119 9.61 14.94 -16.02
C ASN A 119 10.27 13.58 -16.28
N GLY A 120 9.48 12.62 -16.80
CA GLY A 120 9.85 11.22 -16.94
C GLY A 120 9.98 10.56 -15.57
N SER A 121 9.15 9.54 -15.29
CA SER A 121 9.32 8.70 -14.09
C SER A 121 10.75 8.18 -14.03
N THR A 122 11.47 8.53 -12.99
CA THR A 122 12.61 7.74 -12.55
C THR A 122 12.07 6.59 -11.70
N ARG A 123 12.84 5.50 -11.57
CA ARG A 123 12.54 4.38 -10.65
C ARG A 123 12.53 4.77 -9.16
N PHE A 124 12.46 6.06 -8.87
CA PHE A 124 12.42 6.69 -7.57
C PHE A 124 11.14 7.54 -7.37
N ASP A 125 10.29 7.71 -8.39
CA ASP A 125 8.99 8.40 -8.29
C ASP A 125 7.88 7.43 -7.85
N HIS A 126 8.18 6.61 -6.85
CA HIS A 126 7.37 5.47 -6.47
C HIS A 126 6.40 5.89 -5.34
N THR A 127 5.09 5.89 -5.63
CA THR A 127 4.05 5.96 -4.59
C THR A 127 3.53 4.54 -4.34
N VAL A 128 3.92 3.96 -3.21
CA VAL A 128 3.32 2.75 -2.63
C VAL A 128 2.37 3.20 -1.51
N CYS A 129 1.20 2.56 -1.30
CA CYS A 129 0.39 2.94 -0.13
C CYS A 129 1.12 2.58 1.16
N ILE A 130 1.47 1.31 1.32
CA ILE A 130 2.15 0.81 2.53
C ILE A 130 3.37 -0.02 2.14
N GLU A 131 4.54 0.39 2.62
CA GLU A 131 5.81 -0.28 2.38
C GLU A 131 6.41 -0.72 3.72
N ILE A 132 6.70 -2.02 3.86
CA ILE A 132 7.18 -2.61 5.13
C ILE A 132 8.47 -3.40 4.85
N TYR A 133 9.56 -2.97 5.47
CA TYR A 133 10.84 -3.68 5.49
C TYR A 133 11.10 -4.23 6.89
N GLY A 134 10.64 -5.46 7.11
CA GLY A 134 10.76 -6.16 8.37
C GLY A 134 9.65 -5.78 9.34
N SER A 135 8.96 -6.79 9.86
CA SER A 135 8.08 -6.64 11.01
C SER A 135 7.84 -7.98 11.72
N LYS A 136 7.46 -7.95 13.00
CA LYS A 136 7.10 -9.17 13.77
C LYS A 136 5.72 -9.71 13.42
N ARG A 137 4.79 -8.82 13.04
CA ARG A 137 3.39 -9.16 12.75
C ARG A 137 2.74 -8.07 11.90
N LEU A 138 2.01 -8.49 10.88
CA LEU A 138 1.15 -7.62 10.08
C LEU A 138 -0.28 -8.17 10.05
N VAL A 139 -1.25 -7.31 10.36
CA VAL A 139 -2.68 -7.56 10.20
C VAL A 139 -3.28 -6.48 9.33
N LEU A 140 -3.89 -6.90 8.22
CA LEU A 140 -4.74 -6.08 7.36
C LEU A 140 -6.14 -6.70 7.38
N ASP A 141 -7.09 -6.08 8.08
CA ASP A 141 -8.45 -6.64 8.23
C ASP A 141 -9.51 -5.60 7.88
N GLY A 142 -10.31 -5.87 6.84
CA GLY A 142 -11.32 -4.92 6.39
C GLY A 142 -10.74 -3.64 5.77
N VAL A 143 -9.48 -3.66 5.32
CA VAL A 143 -8.83 -2.47 4.76
C VAL A 143 -9.09 -2.34 3.25
N THR A 144 -9.11 -1.11 2.76
CA THR A 144 -9.08 -0.83 1.32
C THR A 144 -7.77 -0.13 0.99
N ILE A 145 -6.95 -0.73 0.12
CA ILE A 145 -5.70 -0.16 -0.39
C ILE A 145 -5.90 0.20 -1.86
N ALA A 146 -5.85 1.50 -2.16
CA ALA A 146 -6.26 1.99 -3.45
C ALA A 146 -5.30 3.01 -4.07
N ASN A 147 -5.27 2.98 -5.40
CA ASN A 147 -4.69 4.04 -6.23
C ASN A 147 -3.23 4.36 -5.92
N ALA A 148 -2.43 3.38 -5.52
CA ALA A 148 -0.97 3.51 -5.55
C ALA A 148 -0.49 3.66 -6.99
N LEU A 149 0.66 4.30 -7.19
CA LEU A 149 1.28 4.39 -8.51
C LEU A 149 1.99 3.07 -8.87
N ILE A 150 2.43 2.34 -7.85
CA ILE A 150 3.22 1.10 -7.97
C ILE A 150 2.48 0.03 -7.17
N GLU A 151 3.08 -0.54 -6.14
CA GLU A 151 2.44 -1.55 -5.31
C GLU A 151 1.38 -0.90 -4.42
N GLY A 152 0.24 -1.55 -4.24
CA GLY A 152 -0.68 -1.16 -3.16
C GLY A 152 0.00 -1.36 -1.82
N VAL A 153 0.41 -2.60 -1.53
CA VAL A 153 1.20 -2.94 -0.35
C VAL A 153 2.43 -3.73 -0.74
N TYR A 154 3.61 -3.29 -0.30
CA TYR A 154 4.87 -4.00 -0.45
C TYR A 154 5.36 -4.49 0.91
N ILE A 155 5.51 -5.80 1.07
CA ILE A 155 5.92 -6.44 2.30
C ILE A 155 7.21 -7.22 2.05
N TYR A 156 8.27 -6.85 2.78
CA TYR A 156 9.56 -7.50 2.74
C TYR A 156 9.97 -7.97 4.13
N ARG A 157 10.37 -9.25 4.28
CA ARG A 157 10.92 -9.82 5.55
C ARG A 157 10.00 -9.68 6.79
N THR A 158 8.69 -9.64 6.60
CA THR A 158 7.72 -9.58 7.72
C THR A 158 7.25 -10.96 8.14
N GLN A 159 7.17 -11.19 9.45
CA GLN A 159 6.66 -12.42 10.07
C GLN A 159 5.17 -12.29 10.39
N ASN A 160 4.46 -13.42 10.51
CA ASN A 160 3.05 -13.50 10.93
C ASN A 160 2.13 -12.51 10.21
N ILE A 161 1.87 -12.77 8.94
CA ILE A 161 1.03 -11.93 8.07
C ILE A 161 -0.39 -12.51 8.02
N LEU A 162 -1.36 -11.69 8.40
CA LEU A 162 -2.78 -11.99 8.27
C LEU A 162 -3.45 -10.90 7.42
N VAL A 163 -4.10 -11.30 6.33
CA VAL A 163 -4.90 -10.41 5.49
C VAL A 163 -6.30 -11.00 5.35
N THR A 164 -7.31 -10.25 5.78
CA THR A 164 -8.71 -10.70 5.80
C THR A 164 -9.63 -9.59 5.29
N LYS A 165 -10.69 -9.93 4.55
CA LYS A 165 -11.79 -8.99 4.22
C LYS A 165 -11.32 -7.70 3.55
N SER A 166 -10.19 -7.74 2.85
CA SER A 166 -9.47 -6.55 2.40
C SER A 166 -9.53 -6.41 0.89
N LYS A 167 -9.42 -5.17 0.40
CA LYS A 167 -9.54 -4.82 -1.01
C LYS A 167 -8.28 -4.11 -1.49
N PHE A 168 -7.74 -4.53 -2.62
CA PHE A 168 -6.56 -3.93 -3.24
C PHE A 168 -6.91 -3.53 -4.67
N ILE A 169 -7.18 -2.25 -4.88
CA ILE A 169 -7.90 -1.78 -6.06
C ILE A 169 -7.14 -0.67 -6.79
N GLY A 170 -6.93 -0.85 -8.09
CA GLY A 170 -6.46 0.23 -8.94
C GLY A 170 -5.04 0.70 -8.61
N ASN A 171 -4.19 -0.16 -8.06
CA ASN A 171 -2.79 0.17 -7.81
C ASN A 171 -1.99 -0.01 -9.11
N GLY A 172 -1.20 0.96 -9.52
CA GLY A 172 -0.60 1.02 -10.85
C GLY A 172 -1.54 1.49 -11.95
N TYR A 173 -0.96 1.72 -13.13
CA TYR A 173 -1.72 1.87 -14.37
C TYR A 173 -1.71 0.55 -15.14
N ARG A 174 -2.88 0.10 -15.58
CA ARG A 174 -2.97 -1.00 -16.55
C ARG A 174 -2.59 -0.45 -17.91
N ILE A 175 -1.72 -1.16 -18.63
CA ILE A 175 -1.26 -0.73 -19.96
C ILE A 175 -2.45 -0.48 -20.91
N LYS A 176 -3.52 -1.29 -20.80
CA LYS A 176 -4.74 -1.17 -21.62
C LYS A 176 -5.55 0.11 -21.37
N ASP A 177 -5.35 0.77 -20.23
CA ASP A 177 -6.08 1.99 -19.85
C ASP A 177 -5.30 3.27 -20.21
N LEU A 178 -4.08 3.13 -20.74
CA LEU A 178 -3.22 4.26 -21.10
C LEU A 178 -3.45 4.69 -22.55
N SER A 179 -3.44 6.00 -22.80
CA SER A 179 -3.52 6.53 -24.17
C SER A 179 -2.19 6.35 -24.92
N PRO A 180 -2.16 6.44 -26.26
CA PRO A 180 -0.90 6.39 -27.01
C PRO A 180 0.12 7.45 -26.56
N GLU A 181 -0.35 8.65 -26.19
CA GLU A 181 0.49 9.73 -25.64
C GLU A 181 1.07 9.34 -24.28
N ASP A 182 0.28 8.66 -23.46
CA ASP A 182 0.75 8.05 -22.22
C ASP A 182 1.77 6.93 -22.48
N LEU A 183 2.01 6.45 -23.71
CA LEU A 183 2.94 5.34 -24.01
C LEU A 183 4.29 5.80 -24.61
N ILE A 184 4.49 7.10 -24.87
CA ILE A 184 5.70 7.63 -25.52
C ILE A 184 6.90 7.66 -24.55
N GLY A 185 8.05 7.08 -24.93
CA GLY A 185 9.33 7.06 -24.17
C GLY A 185 10.01 5.68 -24.12
N GLU A 186 11.36 5.62 -23.99
CA GLU A 186 12.19 4.39 -24.10
C GLU A 186 11.84 3.23 -23.15
N ASP A 187 10.94 3.45 -22.17
CA ASP A 187 10.66 2.51 -21.09
C ASP A 187 9.18 2.08 -21.01
N ALA A 188 8.51 2.03 -22.16
CA ALA A 188 7.11 1.59 -22.25
C ALA A 188 6.86 0.15 -21.72
N ARG A 189 7.92 -0.63 -21.45
CA ARG A 189 7.86 -2.00 -20.90
C ARG A 189 8.40 -2.16 -19.48
N GLY A 190 9.22 -1.25 -18.96
CA GLY A 190 9.81 -1.35 -17.60
C GLY A 190 9.38 -0.26 -16.63
N LYS A 191 8.66 0.79 -17.07
CA LYS A 191 8.10 1.86 -16.22
C LYS A 191 6.58 1.80 -16.00
N ARG A 192 5.84 0.97 -16.74
CA ARG A 192 4.37 1.06 -16.83
C ARG A 192 3.69 -0.26 -16.46
N GLY A 193 3.90 -0.69 -15.21
CA GLY A 193 3.17 -1.83 -14.65
C GLY A 193 3.99 -3.11 -14.46
N THR A 194 5.32 -3.05 -14.33
CA THR A 194 6.13 -4.24 -13.99
C THR A 194 6.33 -4.48 -12.50
N ASP A 195 5.85 -3.59 -11.63
CA ASP A 195 5.95 -3.69 -10.16
C ASP A 195 4.70 -3.08 -9.50
N ALA A 196 3.50 -3.30 -10.05
CA ALA A 196 2.28 -2.62 -9.59
C ALA A 196 1.17 -3.59 -9.22
N SER A 197 1.48 -4.50 -8.31
CA SER A 197 0.52 -5.45 -7.78
C SER A 197 -0.39 -4.79 -6.75
N GLY A 198 -1.56 -5.37 -6.52
CA GLY A 198 -2.39 -4.97 -5.37
C GLY A 198 -1.64 -5.20 -4.05
N MET A 199 -1.02 -6.38 -3.93
CA MET A 199 -0.13 -6.70 -2.81
C MET A 199 1.04 -7.57 -3.27
N HIS A 200 2.25 -7.23 -2.82
CA HIS A 200 3.49 -7.96 -3.05
C HIS A 200 4.08 -8.39 -1.71
N ILE A 201 4.19 -9.69 -1.50
CA ILE A 201 4.88 -10.28 -0.34
C ILE A 201 6.13 -10.99 -0.82
N GLY A 202 7.28 -10.60 -0.27
CA GLY A 202 8.54 -11.28 -0.53
C GLY A 202 9.54 -11.18 0.62
N GLY A 203 10.69 -11.81 0.42
CA GLY A 203 11.76 -11.79 1.42
C GLY A 203 12.62 -13.03 1.40
N ARG A 204 13.90 -12.87 1.73
CA ARG A 204 14.72 -13.99 2.20
C ARG A 204 14.52 -14.12 3.69
N TYR A 205 13.69 -15.08 4.08
CA TYR A 205 13.39 -15.35 5.48
C TYR A 205 14.42 -16.30 6.08
N GLN A 206 14.86 -16.03 7.32
CA GLN A 206 15.66 -16.98 8.08
C GLN A 206 14.82 -18.20 8.51
N SER A 207 13.53 -17.99 8.77
CA SER A 207 12.51 -19.01 9.01
C SER A 207 11.23 -18.69 8.24
N PRO A 208 10.52 -19.68 7.68
CA PRO A 208 9.29 -19.44 6.92
C PRO A 208 8.27 -18.64 7.74
N PRO A 209 7.71 -17.55 7.21
CA PRO A 209 6.66 -16.79 7.88
C PRO A 209 5.34 -17.57 7.86
N SER A 210 4.50 -17.35 8.87
CA SER A 210 3.07 -17.68 8.75
C SER A 210 2.39 -16.61 7.89
N ILE A 211 1.76 -17.01 6.78
CA ILE A 211 1.05 -16.11 5.87
C ILE A 211 -0.34 -16.69 5.62
N ILE A 212 -1.37 -15.94 5.99
CA ILE A 212 -2.78 -16.27 5.76
C ILE A 212 -3.43 -15.08 5.04
N ILE A 213 -4.00 -15.34 3.88
CA ILE A 213 -4.74 -14.36 3.08
C ILE A 213 -6.10 -14.96 2.78
N SER A 214 -7.17 -14.29 3.20
CA SER A 214 -8.52 -14.82 3.02
C SER A 214 -9.58 -13.75 2.79
N ASP A 215 -10.67 -14.14 2.14
CA ASP A 215 -11.88 -13.33 1.96
C ASP A 215 -11.56 -11.93 1.37
N SER A 216 -10.65 -11.87 0.40
CA SER A 216 -10.07 -10.60 -0.07
C SER A 216 -10.13 -10.46 -1.59
N GLU A 217 -10.09 -9.21 -2.03
CA GLU A 217 -10.43 -8.75 -3.37
C GLU A 217 -9.23 -8.01 -3.99
N PHE A 218 -8.84 -8.38 -5.22
CA PHE A 218 -7.73 -7.74 -5.94
C PHE A 218 -8.14 -7.35 -7.36
N HIS A 219 -8.38 -6.06 -7.58
CA HIS A 219 -9.05 -5.59 -8.79
C HIS A 219 -8.35 -4.44 -9.48
N CYS A 220 -8.36 -4.46 -10.81
CA CYS A 220 -7.91 -3.35 -11.64
C CYS A 220 -6.47 -2.88 -11.36
N ASN A 221 -5.61 -3.73 -10.78
CA ASN A 221 -4.22 -3.38 -10.53
C ASN A 221 -3.42 -3.43 -11.84
N GLY A 222 -2.38 -2.62 -11.95
CA GLY A 222 -1.55 -2.45 -13.15
C GLY A 222 -0.76 -3.69 -13.52
N PHE A 223 -0.42 -4.52 -12.53
CA PHE A 223 0.27 -5.79 -12.70
C PHE A 223 -0.53 -6.95 -12.13
N ASN A 224 -0.06 -7.59 -11.05
CA ASN A 224 -0.75 -8.72 -10.44
C ASN A 224 -1.84 -8.26 -9.46
N GLY A 225 -2.82 -9.11 -9.16
CA GLY A 225 -3.63 -8.91 -7.96
C GLY A 225 -2.78 -9.12 -6.71
N LEU A 226 -2.38 -10.38 -6.49
CA LEU A 226 -1.52 -10.81 -5.39
C LEU A 226 -0.23 -11.44 -5.93
N LEU A 227 0.93 -10.92 -5.52
CA LEU A 227 2.25 -11.46 -5.84
C LEU A 227 2.91 -12.06 -4.59
N LEU A 228 3.18 -13.36 -4.63
CA LEU A 228 3.99 -14.07 -3.63
C LEU A 228 5.35 -14.41 -4.25
N ASN A 229 6.42 -13.82 -3.71
CA ASN A 229 7.76 -13.87 -4.30
C ASN A 229 8.80 -14.42 -3.31
N GLY A 230 9.24 -15.66 -3.53
CA GLY A 230 10.12 -16.37 -2.60
C GLY A 230 9.45 -16.76 -1.28
N VAL A 231 8.13 -16.98 -1.31
CA VAL A 231 7.32 -17.30 -0.14
C VAL A 231 7.17 -18.81 0.05
N TYR A 232 7.24 -19.29 1.29
CA TYR A 232 7.05 -20.69 1.64
C TYR A 232 5.83 -20.84 2.56
N GLY A 233 4.89 -21.72 2.21
CA GLY A 233 3.82 -22.14 3.12
C GLY A 233 2.64 -21.16 3.28
N ALA A 234 2.40 -20.24 2.35
CA ALA A 234 1.25 -19.34 2.43
C ALA A 234 -0.08 -20.09 2.26
N VAL A 235 -1.08 -19.73 3.04
CA VAL A 235 -2.46 -20.22 2.90
C VAL A 235 -3.32 -19.10 2.34
N VAL A 236 -3.86 -19.32 1.15
CA VAL A 236 -4.65 -18.34 0.40
C VAL A 236 -6.02 -18.93 0.12
N SER A 237 -7.08 -18.25 0.56
CA SER A 237 -8.44 -18.78 0.41
C SER A 237 -9.48 -17.72 0.10
N ASN A 238 -10.56 -18.06 -0.61
CA ASN A 238 -11.68 -17.16 -0.88
C ASN A 238 -11.22 -15.81 -1.47
N ILE A 239 -10.45 -15.88 -2.56
CA ILE A 239 -9.91 -14.71 -3.24
C ILE A 239 -10.65 -14.47 -4.54
N THR A 240 -11.05 -13.22 -4.77
CA THR A 240 -11.56 -12.77 -6.07
C THR A 240 -10.58 -11.79 -6.68
N CYS A 241 -10.12 -12.10 -7.88
CA CYS A 241 -9.30 -11.21 -8.69
C CYS A 241 -10.05 -10.93 -9.98
N HIS A 242 -10.10 -9.67 -10.40
CA HIS A 242 -10.59 -9.37 -11.74
C HIS A 242 -9.90 -8.16 -12.33
N GLU A 243 -9.79 -8.16 -13.66
CA GLU A 243 -9.40 -6.96 -14.39
C GLU A 243 -7.98 -6.44 -14.07
N ASN A 244 -7.10 -7.26 -13.47
CA ASN A 244 -5.69 -6.91 -13.26
C ASN A 244 -4.93 -6.90 -14.60
N GLY A 245 -3.84 -6.16 -14.68
CA GLY A 245 -3.06 -5.99 -15.90
C GLY A 245 -2.27 -7.24 -16.33
N TYR A 246 -1.99 -8.14 -15.38
CA TYR A 246 -1.29 -9.39 -15.61
C TYR A 246 -1.97 -10.57 -14.90
N ASP A 247 -1.36 -11.17 -13.86
CA ASP A 247 -1.94 -12.34 -13.18
C ASP A 247 -2.93 -11.92 -12.08
N GLY A 248 -3.97 -12.72 -11.83
CA GLY A 248 -4.80 -12.54 -10.64
C GLY A 248 -4.00 -12.84 -9.36
N VAL A 249 -3.32 -13.97 -9.33
CA VAL A 249 -2.41 -14.40 -8.26
C VAL A 249 -1.15 -15.00 -8.90
N ALA A 250 0.02 -14.52 -8.50
CA ALA A 250 1.31 -14.93 -9.04
C ALA A 250 2.21 -15.55 -7.96
N LEU A 251 2.83 -16.69 -8.28
CA LEU A 251 3.87 -17.34 -7.49
C LEU A 251 5.21 -17.22 -8.21
N TRP A 252 6.14 -16.45 -7.64
CA TRP A 252 7.44 -16.16 -8.23
C TRP A 252 8.59 -16.45 -7.26
N GLY A 253 9.83 -16.38 -7.74
CA GLY A 253 11.03 -16.42 -6.90
C GLY A 253 11.26 -17.74 -6.15
N GLY A 254 10.74 -18.86 -6.65
CA GLY A 254 10.86 -20.16 -5.98
C GLY A 254 9.85 -20.36 -4.84
N SER A 255 8.75 -19.61 -4.83
CA SER A 255 7.66 -19.83 -3.88
C SER A 255 7.15 -21.26 -3.93
N SER A 256 6.90 -21.89 -2.78
CA SER A 256 6.54 -23.31 -2.70
C SER A 256 5.67 -23.63 -1.47
N HIS A 257 5.06 -24.82 -1.46
CA HIS A 257 4.21 -25.31 -0.36
C HIS A 257 3.03 -24.41 0.01
N CYS A 258 2.61 -23.53 -0.89
CA CYS A 258 1.47 -22.66 -0.70
C CYS A 258 0.17 -23.43 -1.01
N ILE A 259 -0.88 -23.19 -0.23
CA ILE A 259 -2.19 -23.82 -0.36
C ILE A 259 -3.18 -22.77 -0.87
N PHE A 260 -3.88 -23.08 -1.96
CA PHE A 260 -4.89 -22.22 -2.55
C PHE A 260 -6.25 -22.93 -2.53
N SER A 261 -7.30 -22.22 -2.12
CA SER A 261 -8.68 -22.72 -2.16
C SER A 261 -9.65 -21.60 -2.52
N ASN A 262 -10.66 -21.86 -3.36
CA ASN A 262 -11.66 -20.85 -3.75
C ASN A 262 -11.03 -19.54 -4.27
N VAL A 263 -10.10 -19.64 -5.22
CA VAL A 263 -9.49 -18.49 -5.89
C VAL A 263 -10.11 -18.34 -7.28
N PHE A 264 -10.78 -17.22 -7.52
CA PHE A 264 -11.47 -16.93 -8.76
C PHE A 264 -10.83 -15.72 -9.43
N CYS A 265 -10.26 -15.91 -10.63
CA CYS A 265 -9.60 -14.85 -11.39
C CYS A 265 -10.28 -14.67 -12.75
N SER A 266 -10.63 -13.43 -13.12
CA SER A 266 -11.17 -13.09 -14.45
C SER A 266 -10.44 -11.89 -15.09
N GLY A 267 -10.46 -11.81 -16.43
CA GLY A 267 -9.82 -10.76 -17.22
C GLY A 267 -10.65 -9.49 -17.37
#